data_AF-A0A7J2KCW3-F1
#
_entry.id   AF-A0A7J2KCW3-F1
#
_cell.length_a   1.000
_cell.length_b   1.000
_cell.length_c   1.000
_cell.angle_alpha   90.00
_cell.angle_beta   90.00
_cell.angle_gamma   90.00
#
_symmetry.space_group_name_H-M   'P 1'
#
loop_
_entity.id
_entity.type
_entity.pdbx_description
1 polymer ?
#
loop_
_entity_poly.entity_id
_entity_poly.type
_entity_poly.pdbx_seq_one_letter_code
_entity_poly.pdbx_strand_id
1 'polypeptide(L)'
;MATKAFELPRYGIDYTPYLNQGLKIFYFYLLPGLRDSKRRCLRIEVAFTRDPGENELNDFISLVSKIVYALMLPGHYLPIPVLLAHKACTIPRSAAKIIIKEIISRYFTNILKKHIDPSFAINLSTYLIGD
;
A
#
# COMPACT_ATOMS: atom_id res chain seq x y z
N MET A 1 -4.34 -1.45 -22.20
CA MET A 1 -4.09 -0.09 -22.75
C MET A 1 -3.45 0.73 -21.65
N ALA A 2 -2.36 1.45 -21.93
CA ALA A 2 -1.66 2.31 -20.97
C ALA A 2 -1.76 3.77 -21.41
N THR A 3 -1.84 4.70 -20.46
CA THR A 3 -1.76 6.14 -20.75
C THR A 3 -0.31 6.58 -20.94
N LYS A 4 -0.10 7.80 -21.45
CA LYS A 4 1.19 8.50 -21.33
C LYS A 4 1.58 8.58 -19.84
N ALA A 5 2.88 8.55 -19.56
CA ALA A 5 3.36 8.82 -18.21
C ALA A 5 3.43 10.32 -17.93
N PHE A 6 3.19 10.65 -16.68
CA PHE A 6 3.24 12.01 -16.14
C PHE A 6 4.23 12.02 -14.97
N GLU A 7 5.05 13.07 -14.87
CA GLU A 7 5.88 13.29 -13.68
C GLU A 7 4.97 13.61 -12.49
N LEU A 8 5.28 13.06 -11.32
CA LEU A 8 4.55 13.40 -10.10
C LEU A 8 4.80 14.87 -9.72
N PRO A 9 3.75 15.64 -9.34
CA PRO A 9 3.89 17.05 -8.98
C PRO A 9 4.77 17.22 -7.75
N ARG A 10 5.61 18.27 -7.70
CA ARG A 10 6.61 18.43 -6.63
C ARG A 10 6.05 18.92 -5.28
N TYR A 11 4.83 19.44 -5.27
CA TYR A 11 4.21 20.07 -4.10
C TYR A 11 2.95 19.31 -3.67
N GLY A 12 2.74 19.23 -2.35
CA GLY A 12 1.52 18.65 -1.76
C GLY A 12 1.48 17.12 -1.76
N ILE A 13 2.63 16.44 -1.84
CA ILE A 13 2.72 14.98 -1.84
C ILE A 13 3.78 14.48 -0.84
N ASP A 14 3.57 13.28 -0.29
CA ASP A 14 4.50 12.64 0.66
C ASP A 14 5.83 12.17 0.02
N TYR A 15 6.04 12.44 -1.28
CA TYR A 15 7.23 11.99 -2.01
C TYR A 15 8.38 13.01 -2.03
N THR A 16 8.25 14.15 -1.35
CA THR A 16 9.33 15.15 -1.22
C THR A 16 10.67 14.54 -0.79
N PRO A 17 10.75 13.58 0.15
CA PRO A 17 12.02 12.96 0.52
C PRO A 17 12.73 12.24 -0.64
N TYR A 18 11.97 11.58 -1.53
CA TYR A 18 12.54 10.89 -2.69
C TYR A 18 13.07 11.89 -3.72
N LEU A 19 12.31 12.95 -3.99
CA LEU A 19 12.73 14.03 -4.89
C LEU A 19 14.02 14.70 -4.40
N ASN A 20 14.14 14.92 -3.09
CA ASN A 20 15.33 15.50 -2.47
C ASN A 20 16.57 14.59 -2.59
N GLN A 21 16.38 13.28 -2.76
CA GLN A 21 17.44 12.31 -3.01
C GLN A 21 17.74 12.11 -4.50
N GLY A 22 17.14 12.92 -5.38
CA GLY A 22 17.32 12.84 -6.83
C GLY A 22 16.49 11.75 -7.51
N LEU A 23 15.53 11.13 -6.82
CA LEU A 23 14.60 10.18 -7.42
C LEU A 23 13.42 10.93 -8.04
N LYS A 24 13.30 10.85 -9.36
CA LYS A 24 12.14 11.31 -10.12
C LYS A 24 11.13 10.19 -10.25
N ILE A 25 9.87 10.48 -9.95
CA ILE A 25 8.80 9.50 -10.00
C ILE A 25 7.84 9.88 -11.12
N PHE A 26 7.59 8.93 -12.00
CA PHE A 26 6.62 9.03 -13.07
C PHE A 26 5.48 8.06 -12.78
N TYR A 27 4.26 8.42 -13.17
CA TYR A 27 3.12 7.55 -13.05
C TYR A 27 2.35 7.46 -14.36
N PHE A 28 1.75 6.30 -14.61
CA PHE A 28 0.84 6.09 -15.71
C PHE A 28 -0.30 5.18 -15.27
N TYR A 29 -1.39 5.21 -16.04
CA TYR A 29 -2.56 4.40 -15.80
C TYR A 29 -2.60 3.24 -16.78
N LEU A 30 -2.79 2.04 -16.25
CA LEU A 30 -2.93 0.80 -17.01
C LEU A 30 -4.34 0.25 -16.85
N LEU A 31 -5.02 0.05 -17.98
CA LEU A 31 -6.24 -0.74 -18.07
C LEU A 31 -5.88 -2.15 -18.58
N PRO A 32 -5.84 -3.18 -17.72
CA PRO A 32 -5.50 -4.53 -18.11
C PRO A 32 -6.68 -5.29 -18.74
N GLY A 33 -6.54 -5.63 -20.03
CA GLY A 33 -7.57 -6.34 -20.82
C GLY A 33 -8.36 -5.39 -21.74
N LEU A 34 -8.99 -5.97 -22.77
CA LEU A 34 -9.63 -5.22 -23.86
C LEU A 34 -11.17 -5.23 -23.87
N ARG A 35 -11.85 -5.90 -22.93
CA ARG A 35 -13.28 -6.26 -23.13
C ARG A 35 -14.21 -6.24 -21.91
N ASP A 36 -13.83 -5.59 -20.82
CA ASP A 36 -14.71 -5.58 -19.63
C ASP A 36 -14.77 -4.19 -18.99
N SER A 37 -15.94 -3.56 -19.10
CA SER A 37 -16.22 -2.18 -18.64
C SER A 37 -16.22 -2.04 -17.11
N LYS A 38 -16.22 -3.16 -16.37
CA LYS A 38 -16.19 -3.17 -14.90
C LYS A 38 -14.78 -3.27 -14.32
N ARG A 39 -13.75 -3.36 -15.15
CA ARG A 39 -12.36 -3.50 -14.67
C ARG A 39 -11.82 -2.18 -14.13
N ARG A 40 -11.14 -2.27 -12.99
CA ARG A 40 -10.49 -1.14 -12.34
C ARG A 40 -9.19 -0.80 -13.06
N CYS A 41 -8.94 0.49 -13.21
CA CYS A 41 -7.68 1.01 -13.70
C CYS A 41 -6.60 0.90 -12.62
N LEU A 42 -5.38 0.52 -13.01
CA LEU A 42 -4.23 0.46 -12.12
C LEU A 42 -3.36 1.69 -12.33
N ARG A 43 -3.06 2.43 -11.27
CA ARG A 43 -2.01 3.44 -11.29
C ARG A 43 -0.68 2.76 -11.01
N ILE A 44 0.26 2.89 -11.92
CA ILE A 44 1.62 2.35 -11.79
C ILE A 44 2.56 3.53 -11.64
N GLU A 45 3.39 3.48 -10.63
CA GLU A 45 4.43 4.47 -10.34
C GLU A 45 5.79 3.84 -10.54
N VAL A 46 6.68 4.57 -11.20
CA VAL A 46 8.02 4.12 -11.56
C VAL A 46 9.03 5.21 -11.19
N ALA A 47 10.13 4.80 -10.57
CA ALA A 47 11.15 5.73 -10.10
C ALA A 47 12.40 5.64 -10.98
N PHE A 48 12.97 6.80 -11.29
CA PHE A 48 14.22 6.95 -12.02
C PHE A 48 15.19 7.81 -11.21
N THR A 49 16.47 7.45 -11.21
CA THR A 49 17.55 8.23 -10.59
C THR A 49 18.07 9.35 -11.49
N ARG A 50 17.54 9.44 -12.72
CA ARG A 50 17.88 10.42 -13.74
C ARG A 50 16.60 10.88 -14.44
N ASP A 51 16.73 11.88 -15.31
CA ASP A 51 15.64 12.25 -16.22
C ASP A 51 15.65 11.31 -17.44
N PRO A 52 14.69 10.39 -17.58
CA PRO A 52 14.64 9.52 -18.75
C PRO A 52 14.22 10.33 -19.98
N GLY A 53 14.78 10.00 -21.15
CA GLY A 53 14.25 10.52 -22.40
C GLY A 53 12.82 10.01 -22.66
N GLU A 54 12.03 10.74 -23.45
CA GLU A 54 10.63 10.35 -23.73
C GLU A 54 10.51 8.95 -24.36
N ASN A 55 11.43 8.60 -25.25
CA ASN A 55 11.47 7.27 -25.87
C ASN A 55 11.79 6.16 -24.85
N GLU A 56 12.80 6.39 -24.00
CA GLU A 56 13.17 5.44 -22.94
C GLU A 56 12.01 5.21 -21.96
N LEU A 57 11.33 6.29 -21.58
CA LEU A 57 10.16 6.23 -20.71
C LEU A 57 9.03 5.42 -21.35
N ASN A 58 8.74 5.64 -22.64
CA ASN A 58 7.71 4.90 -23.37
C ASN A 58 8.05 3.40 -23.52
N ASP A 59 9.30 3.08 -23.81
CA ASP A 59 9.77 1.68 -23.90
C ASP A 59 9.65 0.99 -22.54
N PHE A 60 10.01 1.69 -21.47
CA PHE A 60 9.87 1.20 -20.10
C PHE A 60 8.40 0.96 -19.72
N ILE A 61 7.50 1.90 -20.03
CA ILE A 61 6.05 1.75 -19.81
C ILE A 61 5.51 0.54 -20.57
N SER A 62 5.94 0.36 -21.82
CA SER A 62 5.55 -0.78 -22.66
C SER A 62 6.00 -2.10 -22.03
N LEU A 63 7.24 -2.16 -21.56
CA LEU A 63 7.79 -3.33 -20.87
C LEU A 63 7.02 -3.64 -19.58
N VAL A 64 6.85 -2.65 -18.70
CA VAL A 64 6.12 -2.81 -17.44
C VAL A 64 4.68 -3.25 -17.70
N SER A 65 4.01 -2.63 -18.66
CA SER A 65 2.63 -2.99 -19.03
C SER A 65 2.52 -4.45 -19.48
N LYS A 66 3.49 -4.95 -20.26
CA LYS A 66 3.56 -6.36 -20.68
C LYS A 66 3.78 -7.30 -19.50
N ILE A 67 4.69 -6.94 -18.58
CA ILE A 67 4.97 -7.73 -17.37
C ILE A 67 3.73 -7.81 -16.49
N VAL A 68 3.09 -6.66 -16.21
CA VAL A 68 1.86 -6.62 -15.40
C VAL A 68 0.79 -7.49 -16.05
N TYR A 69 0.60 -7.39 -17.37
CA TYR A 69 -0.39 -8.20 -18.08
C TYR A 69 -0.07 -9.71 -18.04
N ALA A 70 1.19 -10.09 -18.22
CA ALA A 70 1.63 -11.49 -18.17
C ALA A 70 1.45 -12.12 -16.79
N LEU A 71 1.53 -11.31 -15.73
CA LEU A 71 1.34 -11.75 -14.35
C LEU A 71 -0.12 -11.71 -13.90
N MET A 72 -1.07 -11.34 -14.77
CA MET A 72 -2.49 -11.31 -14.45
C MET A 72 -3.22 -12.57 -14.92
N LEU A 73 -3.98 -13.18 -14.02
CA LEU A 73 -4.86 -14.30 -14.39
C LEU A 73 -6.14 -13.80 -15.08
N PRO A 74 -6.69 -14.58 -16.03
CA PRO A 74 -8.03 -14.33 -16.56
C PRO A 74 -9.06 -14.21 -15.43
N GLY A 75 -9.91 -13.18 -15.48
CA GLY A 75 -10.91 -12.89 -14.45
C GLY A 75 -10.39 -12.13 -13.22
N HIS A 76 -9.07 -11.96 -13.06
CA HIS A 76 -8.49 -11.18 -11.98
C HIS A 76 -8.06 -9.77 -12.44
N TYR A 77 -8.20 -8.79 -11.56
CA TYR A 77 -7.85 -7.38 -11.82
C TYR A 77 -6.47 -6.98 -11.29
N LEU A 78 -5.81 -7.83 -10.49
CA LEU A 78 -4.47 -7.61 -9.96
C LEU A 78 -3.49 -8.68 -10.45
N PRO A 79 -2.19 -8.35 -10.57
CA PRO A 79 -1.14 -9.33 -10.76
C PRO A 79 -1.10 -10.36 -9.63
N ILE A 80 -0.79 -11.61 -9.96
CA ILE A 80 -0.69 -12.72 -9.00
C ILE A 80 0.21 -12.37 -7.80
N PRO A 81 1.43 -11.78 -7.98
CA PRO A 81 2.28 -11.48 -6.83
C PRO A 81 1.64 -10.50 -5.86
N VAL A 82 0.92 -9.50 -6.36
CA VAL A 82 0.20 -8.51 -5.55
C VAL A 82 -0.94 -9.17 -4.80
N LEU A 83 -1.69 -10.04 -5.46
CA LEU A 83 -2.79 -10.78 -4.84
C LEU A 83 -2.30 -11.70 -3.71
N LEU A 84 -1.21 -12.42 -3.94
CA LEU A 84 -0.61 -13.33 -2.96
C LEU A 84 -0.05 -12.55 -1.77
N ALA A 85 0.70 -11.47 -2.02
CA ALA A 85 1.23 -10.61 -0.97
C ALA A 85 0.09 -10.01 -0.11
N HIS A 86 -0.97 -9.52 -0.75
CA HIS A 86 -2.14 -9.00 -0.05
C HIS A 86 -2.80 -10.06 0.85
N LYS A 87 -3.03 -11.27 0.32
CA LYS A 87 -3.61 -12.37 1.11
C LYS A 87 -2.70 -12.79 2.27
N ALA A 88 -1.40 -12.86 2.05
CA ALA A 88 -0.44 -13.24 3.09
C ALA A 88 -0.34 -12.18 4.21
N CYS A 89 -0.41 -10.89 3.87
CA CYS A 89 -0.32 -9.79 4.83
C CYS A 89 -1.68 -9.44 5.47
N THR A 90 -2.78 -10.00 4.98
CA THR A 90 -4.11 -9.74 5.55
C THR A 90 -4.22 -10.43 6.89
N ILE A 91 -4.22 -9.64 7.97
CA ILE A 91 -4.40 -10.17 9.33
C ILE A 91 -5.88 -10.52 9.53
N PRO A 92 -6.23 -11.79 9.80
CA PRO A 92 -7.60 -12.16 10.09
C PRO A 92 -8.12 -11.42 11.33
N ARG A 93 -9.41 -11.07 11.34
CA ARG A 93 -10.03 -10.33 12.46
C ARG A 93 -9.83 -11.03 13.81
N SER A 94 -9.83 -12.36 13.84
CA SER A 94 -9.56 -13.17 15.03
C SER A 94 -8.14 -12.94 15.56
N ALA A 95 -7.13 -12.98 14.69
CA ALA A 95 -5.74 -12.71 15.06
C ALA A 95 -5.55 -11.24 15.50
N ALA A 96 -6.14 -10.29 14.78
CA ALA A 96 -6.10 -8.88 15.14
C ALA A 96 -6.68 -8.63 16.54
N LYS A 97 -7.79 -9.27 16.90
CA LYS A 97 -8.39 -9.17 18.24
C LYS A 97 -7.43 -9.65 19.34
N ILE A 98 -6.71 -10.75 19.08
CA ILE A 98 -5.72 -11.29 20.02
C ILE A 98 -4.53 -10.33 20.16
N ILE A 99 -4.00 -9.83 19.04
CA ILE A 99 -2.87 -8.88 19.03
C ILE A 99 -3.23 -7.61 19.81
N ILE A 100 -4.41 -7.05 19.56
CA ILE A 100 -4.88 -5.84 20.26
C ILE A 100 -5.03 -6.12 21.76
N LYS A 101 -5.67 -7.25 22.13
CA LYS A 101 -5.81 -7.65 23.54
C LYS A 101 -4.45 -7.79 24.24
N GLU A 102 -3.45 -8.37 23.57
CA GLU A 102 -2.10 -8.54 24.11
C GLU A 102 -1.38 -7.19 24.27
N ILE A 103 -1.45 -6.29 23.26
CA ILE A 103 -0.87 -4.95 23.34
C ILE A 103 -1.47 -4.18 24.54
N ILE A 104 -2.79 -4.21 24.68
CA ILE A 104 -3.51 -3.54 25.77
C ILE A 104 -3.10 -4.15 27.13
N SER A 105 -3.06 -5.47 27.24
CA SER A 105 -2.70 -6.16 28.49
C SER A 105 -1.27 -5.82 28.93
N ARG A 106 -0.32 -5.78 27.99
CA ARG A 106 1.07 -5.36 28.26
C ARG A 106 1.16 -3.90 28.65
N TYR A 107 0.40 -3.03 27.98
CA TYR A 107 0.35 -1.62 28.30
C TYR A 107 -0.14 -1.40 29.74
N PHE A 108 -1.26 -2.02 30.13
CA PHE A 108 -1.76 -1.95 31.51
C PHE A 108 -0.79 -2.54 32.52
N THR A 109 -0.19 -3.69 32.23
CA THR A 109 0.79 -4.30 33.13
C THR A 109 1.99 -3.38 33.35
N ASN A 110 2.47 -2.71 32.30
CA ASN A 110 3.59 -1.76 32.38
C ASN A 110 3.20 -0.47 33.11
N ILE A 111 1.98 0.04 32.93
CA ILE A 111 1.49 1.22 33.64
C ILE A 111 1.26 0.91 35.11
N LEU A 112 0.60 -0.19 35.44
CA LEU A 112 0.35 -0.63 36.82
C LEU A 112 1.67 -0.88 37.58
N LYS A 113 2.71 -1.34 36.88
CA LYS A 113 4.07 -1.44 37.46
C LYS A 113 4.75 -0.10 37.70
N LYS A 114 4.41 0.94 36.93
CA LYS A 114 5.02 2.29 37.04
C LYS A 114 4.21 3.25 37.93
N HIS A 115 2.90 3.08 38.02
CA HIS A 115 1.98 3.89 38.80
C HIS A 115 1.12 2.95 39.65
N ILE A 116 1.24 3.06 40.98
CA ILE A 116 0.51 2.25 41.97
C ILE A 116 -1.00 2.61 42.02
N ASP A 117 -1.51 3.39 41.07
CA ASP A 117 -2.91 3.82 41.06
C ASP A 117 -3.73 3.04 40.02
N PRO A 118 -4.45 1.97 40.42
CA PRO A 118 -5.18 1.07 39.51
C PRO A 118 -6.43 1.70 38.89
N SER A 119 -6.84 2.88 39.35
CA SER A 119 -8.05 3.59 38.90
C SER A 119 -8.05 3.92 37.39
N PHE A 120 -6.87 4.22 36.83
CA PHE A 120 -6.73 4.56 35.40
C PHE A 120 -6.80 3.32 34.48
N ALA A 121 -6.38 2.16 34.99
CA ALA A 121 -6.40 0.91 34.22
C ALA A 121 -7.83 0.37 34.02
N ILE A 122 -8.69 0.59 35.03
CA ILE A 122 -10.06 0.08 35.03
C ILE A 122 -10.91 0.81 33.97
N ASN A 123 -10.82 2.14 33.87
CA ASN A 123 -11.65 2.96 32.96
C ASN A 123 -11.45 2.70 31.45
N LEU A 124 -10.24 2.32 31.01
CA LEU A 124 -9.98 2.01 29.59
C LEU A 124 -10.38 0.57 29.23
N SER A 125 -10.30 -0.35 30.18
CA SER A 125 -10.68 -1.75 29.96
C SER A 125 -12.19 -1.89 29.71
N THR A 126 -13.02 -1.16 30.45
CA THR A 126 -14.47 -1.05 30.21
C THR A 126 -14.82 -0.37 28.89
N TYR A 127 -14.00 0.59 28.41
CA TYR A 127 -14.24 1.26 27.14
C TYR A 127 -13.86 0.41 25.91
N LEU A 128 -12.92 -0.53 26.05
CA LEU A 128 -12.36 -1.33 24.96
C LEU A 128 -12.89 -2.77 24.92
N ILE A 129 -13.39 -3.28 26.05
CA ILE A 129 -13.99 -4.62 26.19
C ILE A 129 -15.53 -4.54 26.28
N GLY A 130 -16.12 -3.33 26.22
CA GLY A 130 -17.56 -3.18 26.03
C GLY A 130 -18.03 -4.01 24.84
N ASP A 131 -19.05 -4.84 25.09
CA ASP A 131 -19.61 -5.84 24.17
C ASP A 131 -19.90 -5.30 22.75
#